data_AF-A0A7S1UWC1-F1
#
_entry.id   AF-A0A7S1UWC1-F1
#
_cell.length_a   1.000
_cell.length_b   1.000
_cell.length_c   1.000
_cell.angle_alpha   90.00
_cell.angle_beta   90.00
_cell.angle_gamma   90.00
#
_symmetry.space_group_name_H-M   'P 1'
#
loop_
_entity.id
_entity.type
_entity.pdbx_description
1 polymer ?
#
loop_
_entity_poly.entity_id
_entity_poly.type
_entity_poly.pdbx_seq_one_letter_code
_entity_poly.pdbx_strand_id
1 'polypeptide(L)'
;VDKGLIIRPDVADSTVTVTGSEFSNNQGDGVEVVADDVDLTLNIDGLVASGNDGDGIDIFGTNGGAITGTLKDLTLVQNLEDGLDITKGPHMITLTGDF
;
A
#
# COMPACT_ATOMS: atom_id res chain seq x y z
N VAL A 1 7.38 10.66 -11.40
CA VAL A 1 7.40 10.97 -9.94
C VAL A 1 8.01 9.77 -9.25
N ASP A 2 8.64 9.95 -8.08
CA ASP A 2 9.23 8.81 -7.35
C ASP A 2 8.15 7.79 -7.01
N LYS A 3 7.20 8.17 -6.13
CA LYS A 3 6.04 7.34 -5.77
C LYS A 3 4.73 8.07 -6.04
N GLY A 4 3.65 7.32 -6.26
CA GLY A 4 2.31 7.90 -6.47
C GLY A 4 1.69 8.45 -5.18
N LEU A 5 1.65 7.62 -4.14
CA LEU A 5 1.22 8.00 -2.79
C LEU A 5 2.17 7.40 -1.75
N ILE A 6 2.52 8.21 -0.75
CA ILE A 6 3.32 7.79 0.41
C ILE A 6 2.48 7.98 1.68
N ILE A 7 2.31 6.90 2.45
CA ILE A 7 1.59 6.91 3.74
C ILE A 7 2.59 6.55 4.84
N ARG A 8 2.86 7.50 5.73
CA ARG A 8 3.78 7.33 6.87
C ARG A 8 3.17 8.00 8.11
N PRO A 9 2.43 7.27 8.95
CA PRO A 9 1.88 7.83 10.18
C PRO A 9 3.00 7.98 11.23
N ASP A 10 3.00 9.11 11.92
CA ASP A 10 3.86 9.36 13.09
C ASP A 10 3.10 9.18 14.42
N VAL A 11 1.81 8.85 14.35
CA VAL A 11 0.91 8.71 15.51
C VAL A 11 0.20 7.37 15.44
N ALA A 12 0.19 6.65 16.56
CA ALA A 12 -0.49 5.37 16.69
C ALA A 12 -2.01 5.49 16.47
N ASP A 13 -2.63 4.34 16.14
CA ASP A 13 -4.06 4.22 15.87
C ASP A 13 -4.55 5.12 14.71
N SER A 14 -3.64 5.45 13.79
CA SER A 14 -3.98 6.21 12.59
C SER A 14 -4.86 5.36 11.67
N THR A 15 -5.84 6.00 11.02
CA THR A 15 -6.63 5.38 9.96
C THR A 15 -6.44 6.14 8.67
N VAL A 16 -6.09 5.43 7.60
CA VAL A 16 -5.97 5.99 6.25
C VAL A 16 -6.92 5.26 5.33
N THR A 17 -7.63 6.02 4.49
CA THR A 17 -8.55 5.50 3.49
C THR A 17 -8.22 6.09 2.12
N VAL A 18 -8.00 5.21 1.14
CA VAL A 18 -7.74 5.56 -0.26
C VAL A 18 -8.85 4.96 -1.10
N THR A 19 -9.51 5.78 -1.93
CA THR A 19 -10.66 5.32 -2.73
C THR A 19 -10.57 5.81 -4.16
N GLY A 20 -10.81 4.92 -5.13
CA GLY A 20 -11.00 5.29 -6.55
C GLY A 20 -9.82 6.07 -7.13
N SER A 21 -8.60 5.64 -6.83
CA SER A 21 -7.36 6.34 -7.20
C SER A 21 -6.60 5.59 -8.30
N GLU A 22 -5.79 6.32 -9.06
CA GLU A 22 -4.92 5.76 -10.09
C GLU A 22 -3.48 6.30 -9.93
N PHE A 23 -2.50 5.40 -9.84
CA PHE A 23 -1.07 5.73 -9.79
C PHE A 23 -0.31 4.93 -10.84
N SER A 24 0.15 5.62 -11.89
CA SER A 24 0.71 4.97 -13.06
C SER A 24 2.05 5.58 -13.51
N ASN A 25 2.97 4.74 -13.99
CA ASN A 25 4.29 5.14 -14.50
C ASN A 25 5.16 5.94 -13.50
N ASN A 26 5.15 5.52 -12.24
CA ASN A 26 6.06 6.03 -11.21
C ASN A 26 7.44 5.38 -11.31
N GLN A 27 8.50 6.06 -10.84
CA GLN A 27 9.88 5.55 -10.83
C GLN A 27 10.16 4.59 -9.67
N GLY A 28 9.28 4.57 -8.68
CA GLY A 28 9.16 3.57 -7.64
C GLY A 28 7.70 3.10 -7.60
N ASP A 29 7.13 2.95 -6.41
CA ASP A 29 5.83 2.28 -6.25
C ASP A 29 4.64 3.17 -6.59
N GLY A 30 3.53 2.53 -6.95
CA GLY A 30 2.23 3.20 -7.03
C GLY A 30 1.81 3.77 -5.67
N VAL A 31 1.83 2.92 -4.64
CA VAL A 31 1.57 3.29 -3.24
C VAL A 31 2.63 2.68 -2.34
N GLU A 32 3.31 3.49 -1.53
CA GLU A 32 4.16 3.02 -0.43
C GLU A 32 3.49 3.32 0.90
N VAL A 33 3.40 2.29 1.74
CA VAL A 33 2.91 2.40 3.12
C VAL A 33 3.98 1.94 4.08
N VAL A 34 4.42 2.87 4.93
CA VAL A 34 5.42 2.60 5.97
C VAL A 34 4.81 2.87 7.33
N ALA A 35 4.75 1.85 8.19
CA ALA A 35 4.35 2.01 9.59
C ALA A 35 5.50 1.57 10.51
N ASP A 36 6.35 2.53 10.88
CA ASP A 36 7.48 2.33 11.77
C ASP A 36 7.05 2.66 13.21
N ASP A 37 7.25 1.71 14.14
CA ASP A 37 6.97 1.88 15.58
C ASP A 37 5.50 2.22 15.97
N VAL A 38 4.59 2.35 15.00
CA VAL A 38 3.19 2.71 15.21
C VAL A 38 2.24 1.80 14.44
N ASP A 39 1.03 1.63 14.98
CA ASP A 39 -0.03 0.87 14.33
C ASP A 39 -0.85 1.73 13.37
N LEU A 40 -1.19 1.14 12.21
CA LEU A 40 -1.98 1.76 11.15
C LEU A 40 -3.15 0.86 10.75
N THR A 41 -4.34 1.45 10.65
CA THR A 41 -5.45 0.87 9.89
C THR A 41 -5.48 1.45 8.48
N LEU A 42 -5.24 0.60 7.48
CA LEU A 42 -5.22 0.97 6.06
C LEU A 42 -6.41 0.35 5.32
N ASN A 43 -7.21 1.20 4.67
CA ASN A 43 -8.29 0.76 3.80
C ASN A 43 -8.08 1.33 2.38
N ILE A 44 -7.89 0.45 1.40
CA ILE A 44 -7.79 0.84 -0.01
C ILE A 44 -8.94 0.17 -0.78
N ASP A 45 -9.71 0.95 -1.53
CA ASP A 45 -10.83 0.47 -2.35
C ASP A 45 -10.78 1.07 -3.76
N GLY A 46 -10.79 0.22 -4.80
CA GLY A 46 -10.84 0.69 -6.18
C GLY A 46 -9.57 1.38 -6.66
N LEU A 47 -8.39 0.86 -6.29
CA LEU A 47 -7.11 1.41 -6.73
C LEU A 47 -6.64 0.75 -8.03
N VAL A 48 -6.16 1.57 -8.96
CA VAL A 48 -5.39 1.12 -10.12
C VAL A 48 -3.93 1.55 -9.96
N ALA A 49 -3.01 0.59 -9.94
CA ALA A 49 -1.57 0.86 -9.98
C ALA A 49 -0.95 0.16 -11.19
N SER A 50 -0.38 0.92 -12.11
CA SER A 50 0.10 0.35 -13.37
C SER A 50 1.37 0.95 -13.96
N GLY A 51 2.22 0.10 -14.55
CA GLY A 51 3.42 0.56 -15.25
C GLY A 51 4.46 1.20 -14.33
N ASN A 52 4.40 0.95 -13.01
CA ASN A 52 5.35 1.52 -12.05
C ASN A 52 6.68 0.75 -12.10
N ASP A 53 7.80 1.45 -11.95
CA ASP A 53 9.14 0.85 -11.93
C ASP A 53 9.41 0.08 -10.61
N GLY A 54 8.64 0.35 -9.56
CA GLY A 54 8.59 -0.46 -8.33
C GLY A 54 7.32 -1.33 -8.26
N ASP A 55 6.74 -1.44 -7.07
CA ASP A 55 5.52 -2.22 -6.84
C ASP A 55 4.25 -1.45 -7.21
N GLY A 56 3.13 -2.17 -7.37
CA GLY A 56 1.82 -1.53 -7.40
C GLY A 56 1.46 -0.93 -6.04
N ILE A 57 1.59 -1.75 -4.99
CA ILE A 57 1.48 -1.35 -3.59
C ILE A 57 2.60 -2.04 -2.82
N ASP A 58 3.44 -1.27 -2.13
CA ASP A 58 4.45 -1.75 -1.20
C ASP A 58 4.00 -1.42 0.24
N ILE A 59 3.83 -2.45 1.07
CA ILE A 59 3.44 -2.33 2.48
C ILE A 59 4.54 -2.94 3.35
N PHE A 60 5.16 -2.11 4.18
CA PHE A 60 6.10 -2.58 5.17
C PHE A 60 6.03 -1.82 6.49
N GLY A 61 6.47 -2.46 7.56
CA GLY A 61 6.71 -1.83 8.84
C GLY A 61 8.13 -2.10 9.33
N THR A 62 8.58 -1.31 10.30
CA THR A 62 9.76 -1.65 11.08
C THR A 62 9.48 -1.47 12.57
N ASN A 63 10.29 -2.14 13.39
CA ASN A 63 10.31 -1.98 14.85
C ASN A 63 8.99 -2.25 15.60
N GLY A 64 8.09 -3.07 15.02
CA GLY A 64 6.89 -3.54 15.71
C GLY A 64 5.60 -2.81 15.36
N GLY A 65 5.65 -1.81 14.47
CA GLY A 65 4.44 -1.24 13.88
C GLY A 65 3.67 -2.29 13.07
N ALA A 66 2.37 -2.40 13.31
CA ALA A 66 1.48 -3.28 12.57
C ALA A 66 0.61 -2.49 11.59
N ILE A 67 0.38 -3.09 10.41
CA ILE A 67 -0.59 -2.56 9.44
C ILE A 67 -1.71 -3.58 9.35
N THR A 68 -2.91 -3.11 9.62
CA THR A 68 -4.14 -3.90 9.55
C THR A 68 -5.12 -3.25 8.60
N GLY A 69 -6.04 -4.01 8.02
CA GLY A 69 -7.16 -3.45 7.27
C GLY A 69 -7.47 -4.21 6.00
N THR A 70 -8.00 -3.49 5.01
CA THR A 70 -8.56 -4.10 3.80
C THR A 70 -8.00 -3.48 2.54
N LEU A 71 -7.64 -4.34 1.59
CA LEU A 71 -7.41 -3.95 0.21
C LEU A 71 -8.51 -4.56 -0.65
N LYS A 72 -9.21 -3.72 -1.41
CA LYS A 72 -10.43 -4.08 -2.11
C LYS A 72 -10.42 -3.57 -3.54
N ASP A 73 -10.90 -4.40 -4.47
CA ASP A 73 -11.11 -4.08 -5.88
C ASP A 73 -9.86 -3.41 -6.51
N LEU A 74 -8.73 -4.12 -6.48
CA LEU A 74 -7.44 -3.60 -6.94
C LEU A 74 -7.13 -4.05 -8.36
N THR A 75 -6.55 -3.16 -9.17
CA THR A 75 -5.91 -3.52 -10.45
C THR A 75 -4.43 -3.17 -10.39
N LEU A 76 -3.58 -4.18 -10.22
CA LEU A 76 -2.12 -4.02 -10.07
C LEU A 76 -1.41 -4.69 -11.25
N VAL A 77 -1.13 -3.92 -12.30
CA VAL A 77 -0.73 -4.50 -13.59
C VAL A 77 0.50 -3.83 -14.19
N GLN A 78 1.39 -4.63 -14.78
CA GLN A 78 2.58 -4.13 -15.48
C GLN A 78 3.53 -3.30 -14.58
N ASN A 79 3.51 -3.54 -13.27
CA ASN A 79 4.56 -3.02 -12.39
C ASN A 79 5.83 -3.87 -12.61
N LEU A 80 7.00 -3.24 -12.51
CA LEU A 80 8.28 -3.87 -12.84
C LEU A 80 8.73 -4.83 -11.75
N GLU A 81 8.42 -4.50 -10.49
CA GLU A 81 8.54 -5.41 -9.35
C GLU A 81 7.21 -6.18 -9.16
N ASP A 82 6.68 -6.27 -7.95
CA ASP A 82 5.47 -7.01 -7.62
C ASP A 82 4.19 -6.17 -7.82
N GLY A 83 3.06 -6.85 -7.98
CA GLY A 83 1.76 -6.16 -7.95
C GLY A 83 1.47 -5.59 -6.55
N LEU A 84 1.66 -6.43 -5.54
CA LEU A 84 1.46 -6.15 -4.13
C LEU A 84 2.59 -6.83 -3.35
N ASP A 85 3.43 -6.06 -2.67
CA ASP A 85 4.37 -6.57 -1.68
C ASP A 85 3.89 -6.22 -0.26
N ILE A 86 3.95 -7.20 0.64
CA ILE A 86 3.63 -7.03 2.06
C ILE A 86 4.74 -7.72 2.86
N THR A 87 5.71 -6.95 3.33
CA THR A 87 6.89 -7.48 4.01
C THR A 87 7.13 -6.85 5.38
N LYS A 88 7.98 -7.50 6.19
CA LYS A 88 8.53 -6.96 7.45
C LYS A 88 7.48 -6.40 8.42
N GLY A 89 6.81 -7.27 9.16
CA GLY A 89 5.95 -6.86 10.28
C GLY A 89 4.83 -7.86 10.52
N PRO A 90 4.12 -7.74 11.66
CA PRO A 90 2.95 -8.57 11.96
C PRO A 90 1.69 -8.05 11.22
N HIS A 91 1.82 -7.76 9.92
CA HIS A 91 0.73 -7.19 9.13
C HIS A 91 -0.43 -8.17 8.99
N MET A 92 -1.67 -7.67 9.10
CA MET A 92 -2.90 -8.44 8.90
C MET A 92 -3.78 -7.72 7.88
N ILE A 93 -3.56 -8.02 6.61
CA ILE A 93 -4.30 -7.45 5.49
C ILE A 93 -5.33 -8.46 5.00
N THR A 94 -6.58 -8.02 4.90
CA THR A 94 -7.65 -8.78 4.25
C THR A 94 -7.78 -8.30 2.81
N LEU A 95 -7.57 -9.20 1.86
CA LEU A 95 -7.88 -8.93 0.45
C LEU A 95 -9.35 -9.27 0.21
N THR A 96 -10.11 -8.33 -0.37
CA THR A 96 -11.51 -8.58 -0.78
C THR A 96 -11.81 -8.07 -2.18
N GLY A 97 -12.88 -8.52 -2.81
CA GLY A 97 -13.29 -8.06 -4.14
C GLY A 97 -12.70 -8.89 -5.28
N ASP A 98 -12.68 -8.31 -6.47
CA ASP A 98 -12.12 -8.93 -7.68
C ASP A 98 -10.62 -8.55 -7.81
N PHE A 99 -9.77 -9.53 -8.14
CA PHE A 99 -8.32 -9.37 -8.38
C PHE A 99 -7.89 -10.07 -9.66
#